data_AF-A0A5D2ABQ8-F1
#
_entry.id   AF-A0A5D2ABQ8-F1
#
_cell.length_a   1.000
_cell.length_b   1.000
_cell.length_c   1.000
_cell.angle_alpha   90.00
_cell.angle_beta   90.00
_cell.angle_gamma   90.00
#
_symmetry.space_group_name_H-M   'P 1'
#
loop_
_entity.id
_entity.type
_entity.pdbx_description
1 polymer ?
#
loop_
_entity_poly.entity_id
_entity_poly.type
_entity_poly.pdbx_seq_one_letter_code
_entity_poly.pdbx_strand_id
1 'polypeptide(L)'
;MSSTPLSFIFFFYLLISSSSWLLRFSSGAGFNLTTIAFDDGYNPLFGDFNLVRSPDGRSVRLLLDVSSGSGFISSSMYEHGFFSAKIKLPSDYTAGVVVALYASNGDVFEKNHDELDIEFLGNVEGKPWRFQTNLYGNGSTSRGREERYRLWFDPSKEFHRYSILWTAKNIIFYVDEVPIREVVRSDEMGGDYPTKPMSIYATIWDASSWATNGGKIKVNYDYAPFTADFKELVLEGCPMDPIQEYPDFTTCKEKDAWLETRNFAVLTPKRRSAMRKFRQHYMYYSCCYDVWRYPVKLPDCVIDPIEKARFNETGRLRFSGSHKKQAKIAKARRKKKQRAASKERTEM
;
A
#
# COMPACT_ATOMS: atom_id res chain seq x y z
N MET A 1 63.06 -39.24 -28.32
CA MET A 1 61.97 -38.53 -29.03
C MET A 1 60.77 -38.50 -28.09
N SER A 2 60.76 -37.56 -27.14
CA SER A 2 59.88 -36.37 -27.08
C SER A 2 58.39 -36.76 -27.07
N SER A 3 57.73 -36.92 -25.91
CA SER A 3 57.26 -35.90 -24.94
C SER A 3 55.78 -35.57 -25.12
N THR A 4 54.93 -35.90 -24.13
CA THR A 4 54.06 -34.96 -23.37
C THR A 4 53.05 -35.75 -22.51
N PRO A 5 52.72 -35.29 -21.28
CA PRO A 5 51.74 -35.93 -20.40
C PRO A 5 50.35 -35.29 -20.52
N LEU A 6 49.29 -36.09 -20.34
CA LEU A 6 47.89 -35.67 -20.29
C LEU A 6 47.61 -34.85 -19.02
N SER A 7 47.12 -33.61 -19.18
CA SER A 7 46.49 -32.84 -18.10
C SER A 7 44.99 -33.17 -18.01
N PHE A 8 44.55 -33.68 -16.87
CA PHE A 8 43.14 -33.77 -16.49
C PHE A 8 42.63 -32.37 -16.06
N ILE A 9 41.63 -31.84 -16.78
CA ILE A 9 40.92 -30.61 -16.41
C ILE A 9 39.66 -31.01 -15.64
N PHE A 10 39.64 -30.71 -14.33
CA PHE A 10 38.43 -30.73 -13.50
C PHE A 10 37.51 -29.56 -13.88
N PHE A 11 36.31 -29.86 -14.39
CA PHE A 11 35.26 -28.85 -14.55
C PHE A 11 34.54 -28.64 -13.21
N PHE A 12 34.88 -27.56 -12.50
CA PHE A 12 34.04 -27.04 -11.41
C PHE A 12 32.78 -26.39 -12.00
N TYR A 13 31.62 -27.02 -11.81
CA TYR A 13 30.33 -26.37 -12.02
C TYR A 13 30.12 -25.34 -10.90
N LEU A 14 30.38 -24.06 -11.19
CA LEU A 14 29.96 -22.97 -10.33
C LEU A 14 28.43 -22.82 -10.43
N LEU A 15 27.70 -23.37 -9.45
CA LEU A 15 26.32 -22.99 -9.19
C LEU A 15 26.31 -21.51 -8.81
N ILE A 16 26.06 -20.63 -9.78
CA ILE A 16 25.74 -19.23 -9.51
C ILE A 16 24.35 -19.24 -8.87
N SER A 17 24.30 -19.32 -7.54
CA SER A 17 23.07 -19.03 -6.82
C SER A 17 22.70 -17.58 -7.16
N SER A 18 21.56 -17.40 -7.81
CA SER A 18 20.95 -16.10 -7.94
C SER A 18 20.51 -15.68 -6.55
N SER A 19 21.43 -15.08 -5.80
CA SER A 19 21.12 -14.34 -4.59
C SER A 19 20.24 -13.17 -5.01
N SER A 20 18.93 -13.43 -5.06
CA SER A 20 17.94 -12.37 -4.97
C SER A 20 18.17 -11.75 -3.61
N TRP A 21 18.83 -10.58 -3.59
CA TRP A 21 18.91 -9.75 -2.41
C TRP A 21 17.46 -9.34 -2.07
N LEU A 22 16.74 -10.20 -1.38
CA LEU A 22 15.54 -9.81 -0.65
C LEU A 22 16.04 -8.80 0.35
N LEU A 23 15.72 -7.52 0.12
CA LEU A 23 15.91 -6.48 1.10
C LEU A 23 15.10 -6.90 2.32
N ARG A 24 15.76 -7.55 3.28
CA ARG A 24 15.18 -7.80 4.59
C ARG A 24 15.05 -6.44 5.26
N PHE A 25 13.86 -5.85 5.15
CA PHE A 25 13.47 -4.83 6.09
C PHE A 25 13.49 -5.51 7.46
N SER A 26 14.46 -5.14 8.29
CA SER A 26 14.47 -5.57 9.68
C SER A 26 13.19 -5.02 10.29
N SER A 27 12.18 -5.88 10.45
CA SER A 27 11.03 -5.57 11.28
C SER A 27 11.59 -5.07 12.61
N GLY A 28 11.05 -3.96 13.10
CA GLY A 28 11.32 -3.56 14.48
C GLY A 28 10.87 -4.67 15.43
N ALA A 29 11.09 -4.48 16.74
CA ALA A 29 10.22 -5.19 17.68
C ALA A 29 8.76 -4.92 17.26
N GLY A 30 7.95 -5.98 17.15
CA GLY A 30 6.55 -5.87 16.74
C GLY A 30 5.82 -4.85 17.60
N PHE A 31 4.82 -4.19 17.03
CA PHE A 31 3.94 -3.35 17.83
C PHE A 31 3.20 -4.22 18.85
N ASN A 32 3.12 -3.77 20.10
CA ASN A 32 2.28 -4.42 21.09
C ASN A 32 0.86 -3.90 20.88
N LEU A 33 0.04 -4.68 20.17
CA LEU A 33 -1.29 -4.29 19.72
C LEU A 33 -2.35 -5.16 20.39
N THR A 34 -3.44 -4.53 20.81
CA THR A 34 -4.62 -5.26 21.27
C THR A 34 -5.55 -5.50 20.09
N THR A 35 -5.74 -6.78 19.73
CA THR A 35 -6.67 -7.17 18.67
C THR A 35 -8.06 -7.44 19.22
N ILE A 36 -9.10 -7.04 18.49
CA ILE A 36 -10.50 -7.22 18.87
C ILE A 36 -11.20 -8.29 18.02
N ALA A 37 -12.32 -8.84 18.50
CA ALA A 37 -13.25 -9.55 17.62
C ALA A 37 -13.99 -8.54 16.72
N PHE A 38 -14.53 -9.00 15.61
CA PHE A 38 -15.23 -8.16 14.64
C PHE A 38 -16.42 -7.43 15.30
N ASP A 39 -17.28 -8.16 16.01
CA ASP A 39 -18.50 -7.61 16.61
C ASP A 39 -18.23 -6.67 17.80
N ASP A 40 -16.99 -6.62 18.32
CA ASP A 40 -16.60 -5.71 19.40
C ASP A 40 -16.39 -4.27 18.91
N GLY A 41 -16.20 -4.07 17.60
CA GLY A 41 -15.82 -2.75 17.08
C GLY A 41 -16.23 -2.45 15.64
N TYR A 42 -16.85 -3.39 14.93
CA TYR A 42 -17.28 -3.21 13.55
C TYR A 42 -18.70 -3.75 13.31
N ASN A 43 -19.36 -3.19 12.31
CA ASN A 43 -20.62 -3.64 11.74
C ASN A 43 -20.48 -3.89 10.24
N PRO A 44 -21.27 -4.81 9.65
CA PRO A 44 -21.42 -4.88 8.20
C PRO A 44 -21.87 -3.52 7.63
N LEU A 45 -21.25 -3.08 6.54
CA LEU A 45 -21.62 -1.84 5.84
C LEU A 45 -22.57 -2.14 4.67
N PHE A 46 -22.19 -3.07 3.80
CA PHE A 46 -22.97 -3.55 2.67
C PHE A 46 -22.47 -4.93 2.21
N GLY A 47 -23.21 -5.54 1.28
CA GLY A 47 -22.80 -6.77 0.59
C GLY A 47 -23.52 -8.03 1.05
N ASP A 48 -24.48 -7.93 1.97
CA ASP A 48 -25.30 -9.04 2.45
C ASP A 48 -24.47 -10.32 2.77
N PHE A 49 -24.57 -11.34 1.92
CA PHE A 49 -23.89 -12.63 2.07
C PHE A 49 -22.40 -12.61 1.68
N ASN A 50 -21.92 -11.51 1.09
CA ASN A 50 -20.53 -11.33 0.67
C ASN A 50 -19.61 -10.86 1.82
N LEU A 51 -20.12 -10.79 3.05
CA LEU A 51 -19.31 -10.64 4.26
C LEU A 51 -19.42 -11.91 5.11
N VAL A 52 -18.31 -12.65 5.23
CA VAL A 52 -18.26 -13.91 5.98
C VAL A 52 -17.33 -13.77 7.18
N ARG A 53 -17.87 -13.91 8.39
CA ARG A 53 -17.10 -13.92 9.64
C ARG A 53 -16.65 -15.33 9.98
N SER A 54 -15.47 -15.48 10.58
CA SER A 54 -15.03 -16.75 11.13
C SER A 54 -15.86 -17.14 12.36
N PRO A 55 -15.97 -18.44 12.70
CA PRO A 55 -16.73 -18.88 13.87
C PRO A 55 -16.26 -18.30 15.21
N ASP A 56 -14.98 -17.95 15.32
CA ASP A 56 -14.40 -17.29 16.50
C ASP A 56 -14.57 -15.76 16.50
N GLY A 57 -15.17 -15.19 15.44
CA GLY A 57 -15.38 -13.75 15.27
C GLY A 57 -14.10 -12.94 15.03
N ARG A 58 -12.93 -13.56 14.90
CA ARG A 58 -11.63 -12.84 14.84
C ARG A 58 -11.10 -12.57 13.44
N SER A 59 -11.77 -13.10 12.41
CA SER A 59 -11.46 -12.86 11.01
C SER A 59 -12.73 -12.57 10.22
N VAL A 60 -12.61 -11.75 9.19
CA VAL A 60 -13.69 -11.43 8.26
C VAL A 60 -13.17 -11.52 6.83
N ARG A 61 -13.95 -12.16 5.97
CA ARG A 61 -13.70 -12.27 4.54
C ARG A 61 -14.72 -11.41 3.81
N LEU A 62 -14.21 -10.53 2.96
CA LEU A 62 -14.98 -9.74 2.02
C LEU A 62 -14.93 -10.40 0.64
N LEU A 63 -16.07 -10.46 -0.04
CA LEU A 63 -16.22 -11.03 -1.37
C LEU A 63 -16.72 -9.97 -2.35
N LEU A 64 -16.24 -10.07 -3.59
CA LEU A 64 -16.79 -9.36 -4.73
C LEU A 64 -17.16 -10.36 -5.82
N ASP A 65 -18.42 -10.33 -6.24
CA ASP A 65 -18.93 -11.09 -7.38
C ASP A 65 -19.85 -10.22 -8.24
N VAL A 66 -20.52 -10.85 -9.21
CA VAL A 66 -21.43 -10.16 -10.14
C VAL A 66 -22.61 -9.47 -9.46
N SER A 67 -22.96 -9.87 -8.23
CA SER A 67 -24.11 -9.33 -7.51
C SER A 67 -23.73 -8.08 -6.72
N SER A 68 -22.64 -8.13 -5.96
CA SER A 68 -22.19 -7.01 -5.14
C SER A 68 -20.75 -7.19 -4.66
N GLY A 69 -20.13 -6.08 -4.27
CA GLY A 69 -18.98 -6.11 -3.37
C GLY A 69 -19.43 -6.33 -1.92
N SER A 70 -18.55 -6.03 -0.99
CA SER A 70 -18.90 -6.00 0.43
C SER A 70 -17.98 -5.09 1.22
N GLY A 71 -18.42 -4.71 2.42
CA GLY A 71 -17.60 -3.93 3.32
C GLY A 71 -18.09 -3.95 4.76
N PHE A 72 -17.24 -3.47 5.65
CA PHE A 72 -17.57 -3.20 7.04
C PHE A 72 -17.09 -1.81 7.47
N ILE A 73 -17.70 -1.30 8.53
CA ILE A 73 -17.47 0.02 9.11
C ILE A 73 -17.31 -0.13 10.63
N SER A 74 -16.50 0.71 11.27
CA SER A 74 -16.39 0.72 12.73
C SER A 74 -17.70 1.16 13.40
N SER A 75 -17.99 0.62 14.58
CA SER A 75 -19.19 0.95 15.35
C SER A 75 -19.20 2.37 15.91
N SER A 76 -18.03 3.02 15.96
CA SER A 76 -17.87 4.41 16.41
C SER A 76 -17.04 5.19 15.40
N MET A 77 -17.22 6.50 15.39
CA MET A 77 -16.22 7.41 14.82
C MET A 77 -15.09 7.57 15.83
N TYR A 78 -13.91 7.95 15.36
CA TYR A 78 -12.76 8.18 16.21
C TYR A 78 -12.18 9.57 15.97
N GLU A 79 -11.80 10.25 17.05
CA GLU A 79 -10.92 11.41 16.96
C GLU A 79 -9.50 10.94 17.27
N HIS A 80 -8.68 10.87 16.22
CA HIS A 80 -7.35 10.25 16.24
C HIS A 80 -7.35 8.76 16.61
N GLY A 81 -6.26 8.07 16.25
CA GLY A 81 -6.08 6.68 16.58
C GLY A 81 -5.03 5.95 15.76
N PHE A 82 -4.81 4.71 16.15
CA PHE A 82 -4.07 3.71 15.40
C PHE A 82 -5.03 2.61 14.96
N PHE A 83 -5.25 2.52 13.66
CA PHE A 83 -6.18 1.60 13.04
C PHE A 83 -5.39 0.61 12.19
N SER A 84 -5.62 -0.69 12.39
CA SER A 84 -4.79 -1.70 11.75
C SER A 84 -5.53 -3.01 11.53
N ALA A 85 -5.14 -3.71 10.47
CA ALA A 85 -5.57 -5.08 10.21
C ALA A 85 -4.45 -5.88 9.53
N LYS A 86 -4.44 -7.20 9.73
CA LYS A 86 -3.75 -8.11 8.81
C LYS A 86 -4.67 -8.37 7.62
N ILE A 87 -4.17 -8.10 6.42
CA ILE A 87 -4.92 -8.24 5.16
C ILE A 87 -4.19 -9.23 4.27
N LYS A 88 -4.93 -10.16 3.67
CA LYS A 88 -4.47 -11.01 2.57
C LYS A 88 -5.39 -10.78 1.37
N LEU A 89 -4.81 -10.39 0.24
CA LEU A 89 -5.54 -9.97 -0.96
C LEU A 89 -5.96 -11.16 -1.83
N PRO A 90 -6.92 -10.97 -2.76
CA PRO A 90 -7.25 -12.00 -3.73
C PRO A 90 -6.05 -12.37 -4.61
N SER A 91 -5.98 -13.64 -5.00
CA SER A 91 -4.97 -14.18 -5.91
C SER A 91 -5.38 -14.05 -7.38
N ASP A 92 -4.49 -14.47 -8.28
CA ASP A 92 -4.77 -14.69 -9.70
C ASP A 92 -5.12 -13.40 -10.48
N TYR A 93 -6.21 -13.40 -11.24
CA TYR A 93 -6.65 -12.24 -12.01
C TYR A 93 -7.47 -11.30 -11.12
N THR A 94 -7.01 -10.06 -10.94
CA THR A 94 -7.67 -9.08 -10.05
C THR A 94 -7.85 -7.72 -10.73
N ALA A 95 -7.68 -7.63 -12.04
CA ALA A 95 -7.79 -6.34 -12.73
C ALA A 95 -9.16 -5.70 -12.47
N GLY A 96 -9.21 -4.39 -12.26
CA GLY A 96 -10.41 -3.64 -11.91
C GLY A 96 -10.83 -3.71 -10.44
N VAL A 97 -10.39 -4.71 -9.68
CA VAL A 97 -10.75 -4.86 -8.25
C VAL A 97 -9.95 -3.90 -7.38
N VAL A 98 -10.62 -3.24 -6.43
CA VAL A 98 -9.97 -2.49 -5.35
C VAL A 98 -10.37 -3.10 -4.01
N VAL A 99 -9.36 -3.31 -3.16
CA VAL A 99 -9.54 -3.60 -1.72
C VAL A 99 -9.04 -2.37 -0.97
N ALA A 100 -9.81 -1.86 -0.01
CA ALA A 100 -9.43 -0.68 0.75
C ALA A 100 -9.53 -0.92 2.27
N LEU A 101 -8.64 -0.26 3.01
CA LEU A 101 -8.76 0.01 4.45
C LEU A 101 -8.57 1.52 4.61
N TYR A 102 -9.58 2.24 5.07
CA TYR A 102 -9.54 3.69 5.10
C TYR A 102 -10.28 4.26 6.31
N ALA A 103 -9.93 5.48 6.71
CA ALA A 103 -10.70 6.26 7.67
C ALA A 103 -11.43 7.35 6.89
N SER A 104 -12.73 7.53 7.11
CA SER A 104 -13.50 8.59 6.44
C SER A 104 -14.66 9.05 7.30
N ASN A 105 -15.20 10.21 6.99
CA ASN A 105 -16.50 10.67 7.48
C ASN A 105 -17.38 11.16 6.32
N GLY A 106 -17.17 10.61 5.12
CA GLY A 106 -17.95 10.92 3.92
C GLY A 106 -19.43 10.58 4.01
N ASP A 107 -19.79 9.60 4.84
CA ASP A 107 -21.18 9.22 5.16
C ASP A 107 -21.91 10.27 6.01
N VAL A 108 -21.17 11.09 6.76
CA VAL A 108 -21.71 12.16 7.62
C VAL A 108 -21.51 13.55 6.99
N PHE A 109 -20.37 13.80 6.35
CA PHE A 109 -19.95 15.09 5.81
C PHE A 109 -19.74 15.04 4.28
N GLU A 110 -20.78 14.67 3.53
CA GLU A 110 -20.71 14.39 2.08
C GLU A 110 -19.90 15.41 1.26
N LYS A 111 -20.01 16.71 1.58
CA LYS A 111 -19.40 17.81 0.81
C LYS A 111 -18.01 18.21 1.28
N ASN A 112 -17.67 17.96 2.54
CA ASN A 112 -16.44 18.45 3.16
C ASN A 112 -15.78 17.43 4.09
N HIS A 113 -15.87 16.15 3.72
CA HIS A 113 -15.31 15.06 4.50
C HIS A 113 -13.79 15.10 4.59
N ASP A 114 -13.30 14.41 5.61
CA ASP A 114 -11.91 14.02 5.77
C ASP A 114 -11.78 12.54 5.42
N GLU A 115 -10.64 12.15 4.85
CA GLU A 115 -10.38 10.76 4.46
C GLU A 115 -8.88 10.41 4.42
N LEU A 116 -8.56 9.18 4.83
CA LEU A 116 -7.23 8.58 4.88
C LEU A 116 -7.26 7.19 4.25
N ASP A 117 -6.56 7.01 3.13
CA ASP A 117 -6.72 5.79 2.33
C ASP A 117 -5.50 4.88 2.36
N ILE A 118 -5.78 3.58 2.45
CA ILE A 118 -4.93 2.50 1.93
C ILE A 118 -5.76 1.73 0.89
N GLU A 119 -5.34 1.80 -0.37
CA GLU A 119 -6.02 1.13 -1.48
C GLU A 119 -5.09 0.17 -2.22
N PHE A 120 -5.51 -1.08 -2.35
CA PHE A 120 -4.86 -2.08 -3.18
C PHE A 120 -5.55 -2.13 -4.54
N LEU A 121 -4.77 -1.86 -5.59
CA LEU A 121 -5.24 -1.81 -6.96
C LEU A 121 -4.85 -3.11 -7.66
N GLY A 122 -5.86 -3.89 -8.01
CA GLY A 122 -5.69 -5.17 -8.65
C GLY A 122 -5.03 -5.08 -10.03
N ASN A 123 -4.62 -6.24 -10.54
CA ASN A 123 -3.83 -6.33 -11.75
C ASN A 123 -4.16 -7.58 -12.55
N VAL A 124 -3.70 -7.60 -13.81
CA VAL A 124 -3.80 -8.82 -14.62
C VAL A 124 -2.95 -9.94 -14.01
N GLU A 125 -3.31 -11.18 -14.32
CA GLU A 125 -2.64 -12.37 -13.83
C GLU A 125 -1.11 -12.30 -14.00
N GLY A 126 -0.39 -12.74 -12.97
CA GLY A 126 1.08 -12.76 -12.94
C GLY A 126 1.74 -11.37 -12.82
N LYS A 127 0.96 -10.30 -12.64
CA LYS A 127 1.48 -8.96 -12.29
C LYS A 127 1.23 -8.65 -10.81
N PRO A 128 2.17 -7.97 -10.14
CA PRO A 128 2.01 -7.66 -8.74
C PRO A 128 0.86 -6.68 -8.54
N TRP A 129 0.17 -6.83 -7.40
CA TRP A 129 -0.70 -5.80 -6.85
C TRP A 129 0.02 -4.45 -6.78
N ARG A 130 -0.74 -3.38 -7.01
CA ARG A 130 -0.28 -2.01 -6.76
C ARG A 130 -0.98 -1.52 -5.51
N PHE A 131 -0.34 -0.58 -4.83
CA PHE A 131 -0.78 -0.06 -3.56
C PHE A 131 -0.77 1.48 -3.63
N GLN A 132 -1.74 2.15 -3.03
CA GLN A 132 -1.86 3.60 -3.00
C GLN A 132 -2.22 4.06 -1.58
N THR A 133 -1.67 5.21 -1.17
CA THR A 133 -2.20 5.99 -0.05
C THR A 133 -2.67 7.35 -0.52
N ASN A 134 -3.66 7.90 0.15
CA ASN A 134 -4.22 9.21 -0.16
C ASN A 134 -4.74 9.92 1.09
N LEU A 135 -5.01 11.22 0.96
CA LEU A 135 -5.38 12.11 2.05
C LEU A 135 -6.31 13.21 1.52
N TYR A 136 -7.47 13.35 2.15
CA TYR A 136 -8.37 14.47 1.97
C TYR A 136 -8.69 15.11 3.31
N GLY A 137 -8.60 16.43 3.38
CA GLY A 137 -9.05 17.21 4.52
C GLY A 137 -10.07 18.23 4.06
N ASN A 138 -11.15 18.36 4.83
CA ASN A 138 -12.23 19.32 4.68
C ASN A 138 -12.75 19.44 3.23
N GLY A 139 -12.96 18.30 2.56
CA GLY A 139 -13.46 18.26 1.18
C GLY A 139 -12.42 18.61 0.12
N SER A 140 -11.12 18.49 0.40
CA SER A 140 -10.05 18.76 -0.58
C SER A 140 -9.97 17.71 -1.71
N THR A 141 -11.09 17.10 -2.13
CA THR A 141 -11.15 15.99 -3.10
C THR A 141 -10.63 16.37 -4.48
N SER A 142 -10.69 17.65 -4.84
CA SER A 142 -10.07 18.20 -6.06
C SER A 142 -8.53 18.14 -6.04
N ARG A 143 -7.92 17.97 -4.87
CA ARG A 143 -6.47 17.95 -4.64
C ARG A 143 -6.01 16.62 -4.03
N GLY A 144 -6.22 15.53 -4.75
CA GLY A 144 -5.72 14.21 -4.37
C GLY A 144 -4.22 14.18 -4.08
N ARG A 145 -3.85 13.58 -2.95
CA ARG A 145 -2.48 13.48 -2.44
C ARG A 145 -1.97 12.05 -2.59
N GLU A 146 -2.14 11.48 -3.77
CA GLU A 146 -1.86 10.06 -3.94
C GLU A 146 -0.35 9.81 -3.97
N GLU A 147 0.09 8.81 -3.22
CA GLU A 147 1.39 8.17 -3.44
C GLU A 147 1.14 6.70 -3.77
N ARG A 148 1.85 6.19 -4.78
CA ARG A 148 1.67 4.80 -5.24
C ARG A 148 2.95 4.00 -5.17
N TYR A 149 2.78 2.75 -4.74
CA TYR A 149 3.88 1.88 -4.37
C TYR A 149 3.71 0.46 -4.93
N ARG A 150 4.84 -0.22 -5.08
CA ARG A 150 4.91 -1.68 -5.12
C ARG A 150 5.13 -2.22 -3.70
N LEU A 151 4.93 -3.51 -3.50
CA LEU A 151 5.27 -4.19 -2.25
C LEU A 151 6.51 -5.07 -2.45
N TRP A 152 7.22 -5.39 -1.36
CA TRP A 152 8.41 -6.25 -1.37
C TRP A 152 8.08 -7.73 -1.18
N PHE A 153 6.79 -8.06 -1.18
CA PHE A 153 6.21 -9.38 -1.04
C PHE A 153 4.97 -9.47 -1.94
N ASP A 154 4.43 -10.69 -2.09
CA ASP A 154 3.16 -10.92 -2.75
C ASP A 154 2.02 -10.88 -1.71
N PRO A 155 1.20 -9.81 -1.69
CA PRO A 155 0.16 -9.63 -0.66
C PRO A 155 -1.01 -10.61 -0.79
N SER A 156 -1.06 -11.45 -1.84
CA SER A 156 -2.08 -12.49 -1.98
C SER A 156 -1.66 -13.83 -1.38
N LYS A 157 -0.40 -13.99 -0.96
CA LYS A 157 0.12 -15.26 -0.45
C LYS A 157 0.00 -15.37 1.06
N GLU A 158 0.38 -14.31 1.77
CA GLU A 158 0.39 -14.26 3.22
C GLU A 158 -0.31 -13.02 3.74
N PHE A 159 -0.72 -13.06 5.01
CA PHE A 159 -1.24 -11.89 5.70
C PHE A 159 -0.12 -10.92 6.05
N HIS A 160 -0.29 -9.65 5.67
CA HIS A 160 0.58 -8.55 6.07
C HIS A 160 -0.19 -7.48 6.83
N ARG A 161 0.48 -6.74 7.72
CA ARG A 161 -0.17 -5.64 8.45
C ARG A 161 -0.27 -4.41 7.57
N TYR A 162 -1.39 -3.72 7.67
CA TYR A 162 -1.54 -2.38 7.13
C TYR A 162 -2.15 -1.52 8.23
N SER A 163 -1.56 -0.36 8.47
CA SER A 163 -1.96 0.49 9.58
C SER A 163 -1.93 1.96 9.22
N ILE A 164 -2.87 2.70 9.80
CA ILE A 164 -2.97 4.15 9.73
C ILE A 164 -2.85 4.65 11.17
N LEU A 165 -1.80 5.41 11.45
CA LEU A 165 -1.76 6.29 12.61
C LEU A 165 -2.26 7.66 12.17
N TRP A 166 -3.22 8.22 12.89
CA TRP A 166 -3.66 9.60 12.73
C TRP A 166 -3.69 10.25 14.10
N THR A 167 -2.99 11.38 14.24
CA THR A 167 -2.92 12.18 15.48
C THR A 167 -3.17 13.65 15.15
N ALA A 168 -3.22 14.50 16.18
CA ALA A 168 -3.27 15.94 15.97
C ALA A 168 -2.02 16.52 15.27
N LYS A 169 -0.90 15.79 15.26
CA LYS A 169 0.43 16.26 14.79
C LYS A 169 0.86 15.67 13.46
N ASN A 170 0.56 14.39 13.22
CA ASN A 170 0.94 13.71 11.99
C ASN A 170 0.06 12.48 11.70
N ILE A 171 0.11 12.08 10.44
CA ILE A 171 -0.41 10.81 9.94
C ILE A 171 0.78 9.96 9.51
N ILE A 172 0.76 8.67 9.84
CA ILE A 172 1.76 7.71 9.38
C ILE A 172 1.07 6.46 8.85
N PHE A 173 1.41 6.11 7.62
CA PHE A 173 0.98 4.85 7.00
C PHE A 173 2.07 3.80 7.18
N TYR A 174 1.66 2.59 7.55
CA TYR A 174 2.54 1.45 7.78
C TYR A 174 2.17 0.26 6.89
N VAL A 175 3.21 -0.47 6.48
CA VAL A 175 3.11 -1.84 5.96
C VAL A 175 4.01 -2.70 6.85
N ASP A 176 3.42 -3.71 7.50
CA ASP A 176 4.00 -4.37 8.67
C ASP A 176 4.42 -3.30 9.71
N GLU A 177 5.64 -3.32 10.22
CA GLU A 177 6.16 -2.29 11.12
C GLU A 177 7.01 -1.22 10.39
N VAL A 178 6.99 -1.20 9.05
CA VAL A 178 7.74 -0.25 8.23
C VAL A 178 6.87 0.96 7.91
N PRO A 179 7.21 2.17 8.39
CA PRO A 179 6.52 3.37 7.94
C PRO A 179 6.84 3.59 6.47
N ILE A 180 5.81 3.87 5.68
CA ILE A 180 5.93 4.05 4.23
C ILE A 180 5.72 5.51 3.80
N ARG A 181 4.96 6.26 4.60
CA ARG A 181 4.63 7.67 4.39
C ARG A 181 4.33 8.32 5.73
N GLU A 182 4.84 9.53 5.93
CA GLU A 182 4.49 10.43 7.02
C GLU A 182 3.95 11.73 6.42
N VAL A 183 2.84 12.23 6.95
CA VAL A 183 2.30 13.56 6.67
C VAL A 183 2.32 14.32 7.98
N VAL A 184 3.20 15.32 8.09
CA VAL A 184 3.28 16.17 9.29
C VAL A 184 2.32 17.34 9.11
N ARG A 185 1.46 17.59 10.10
CA ARG A 185 0.57 18.75 10.10
C ARG A 185 1.39 20.03 10.14
N SER A 186 1.03 20.99 9.31
CA SER A 186 1.54 22.36 9.39
C SER A 186 0.39 23.36 9.22
N ASP A 187 0.61 24.60 9.64
CA ASP A 187 -0.42 25.65 9.54
C ASP A 187 -0.77 25.95 8.07
N GLU A 188 0.20 25.80 7.15
CA GLU A 188 0.01 26.00 5.71
C GLU A 188 -0.91 24.95 5.07
N MET A 189 -1.12 23.80 5.73
CA MET A 189 -2.11 22.83 5.28
C MET A 189 -3.54 23.39 5.42
N GLY A 190 -3.79 24.29 6.36
CA GLY A 190 -5.14 24.77 6.65
C GLY A 190 -6.12 23.60 6.81
N GLY A 191 -7.21 23.61 6.04
CA GLY A 191 -8.22 22.55 6.06
C GLY A 191 -7.79 21.22 5.41
N ASP A 192 -6.59 21.13 4.81
CA ASP A 192 -6.11 19.91 4.16
C ASP A 192 -5.72 18.78 5.12
N TYR A 193 -5.48 19.12 6.39
CA TYR A 193 -5.25 18.12 7.42
C TYR A 193 -6.60 17.69 8.02
N PRO A 194 -6.90 16.38 8.11
CA PRO A 194 -8.09 15.86 8.77
C PRO A 194 -8.22 16.32 10.22
N THR A 195 -9.37 16.89 10.57
CA THR A 195 -9.65 17.37 11.93
C THR A 195 -11.00 16.94 12.49
N LYS A 196 -11.84 16.30 11.68
CA LYS A 196 -13.14 15.78 12.11
C LYS A 196 -13.01 14.29 12.45
N PRO A 197 -13.77 13.78 13.44
CA PRO A 197 -13.81 12.34 13.71
C PRO A 197 -14.11 11.52 12.45
N MET A 198 -13.55 10.32 12.34
CA MET A 198 -13.72 9.43 11.18
C MET A 198 -14.08 8.02 11.62
N SER A 199 -14.95 7.35 10.88
CA SER A 199 -15.18 5.91 10.96
C SER A 199 -14.11 5.17 10.16
N ILE A 200 -13.83 3.92 10.54
CA ILE A 200 -12.88 3.05 9.85
C ILE A 200 -13.63 2.07 8.98
N TYR A 201 -13.25 2.02 7.72
CA TYR A 201 -13.89 1.24 6.68
C TYR A 201 -12.94 0.22 6.10
N ALA A 202 -13.45 -0.96 5.75
CA ALA A 202 -12.79 -1.84 4.81
C ALA A 202 -13.76 -2.35 3.77
N THR A 203 -13.35 -2.34 2.50
CA THR A 203 -14.23 -2.65 1.37
C THR A 203 -13.50 -3.42 0.28
N ILE A 204 -14.27 -4.18 -0.51
CA ILE A 204 -13.86 -4.72 -1.81
C ILE A 204 -14.91 -4.34 -2.85
N TRP A 205 -14.48 -3.79 -3.99
CA TRP A 205 -15.39 -3.26 -5.01
C TRP A 205 -14.79 -3.22 -6.42
N ASP A 206 -15.66 -3.07 -7.41
CA ASP A 206 -15.30 -2.92 -8.83
C ASP A 206 -14.97 -1.44 -9.15
N ALA A 207 -13.69 -1.17 -9.34
CA ALA A 207 -13.13 0.12 -9.72
C ALA A 207 -12.64 0.11 -11.18
N SER A 208 -13.31 -0.62 -12.07
CA SER A 208 -12.97 -0.82 -13.49
C SER A 208 -12.76 0.48 -14.26
N SER A 209 -13.33 1.60 -13.82
CA SER A 209 -13.14 2.90 -14.47
C SER A 209 -11.73 3.47 -14.32
N TRP A 210 -10.92 3.02 -13.36
CA TRP A 210 -9.59 3.61 -13.12
C TRP A 210 -8.52 2.66 -12.55
N ALA A 211 -8.89 1.61 -11.81
CA ALA A 211 -7.95 0.85 -10.99
C ALA A 211 -6.80 0.24 -11.79
N THR A 212 -7.08 -0.50 -12.86
CA THR A 212 -6.07 -1.21 -13.65
C THR A 212 -5.74 -0.51 -14.96
N ASN A 213 -4.47 -0.10 -15.10
CA ASN A 213 -3.97 0.63 -16.26
C ASN A 213 -4.80 1.88 -16.62
N GLY A 214 -5.30 2.60 -15.61
CA GLY A 214 -6.15 3.77 -15.81
C GLY A 214 -7.53 3.42 -16.37
N GLY A 215 -8.09 2.28 -15.98
CA GLY A 215 -9.41 1.81 -16.41
C GLY A 215 -9.45 1.07 -17.75
N LYS A 216 -8.29 0.87 -18.40
CA LYS A 216 -8.21 0.13 -19.68
C LYS A 216 -8.50 -1.35 -19.54
N ILE A 217 -8.27 -1.91 -18.36
CA ILE A 217 -8.51 -3.32 -18.05
C ILE A 217 -9.49 -3.37 -16.89
N LYS A 218 -10.63 -4.03 -17.13
CA LYS A 218 -11.78 -4.09 -16.23
C LYS A 218 -11.76 -5.39 -15.42
N VAL A 219 -12.67 -5.48 -14.45
CA VAL A 219 -12.99 -6.75 -13.78
C VAL A 219 -13.46 -7.77 -14.80
N ASN A 220 -12.97 -9.00 -14.67
CA ASN A 220 -13.53 -10.16 -15.34
C ASN A 220 -14.16 -11.08 -14.30
N TYR A 221 -15.48 -11.07 -14.23
CA TYR A 221 -16.25 -11.85 -13.25
C TYR A 221 -16.24 -13.37 -13.48
N ASP A 222 -15.65 -13.87 -14.58
CA ASP A 222 -15.36 -15.30 -14.72
C ASP A 222 -14.36 -15.81 -13.66
N TYR A 223 -13.61 -14.89 -13.04
CA TYR A 223 -12.69 -15.17 -11.92
C TYR A 223 -13.31 -14.92 -10.54
N ALA A 224 -14.59 -14.57 -10.47
CA ALA A 224 -15.29 -14.36 -9.21
C ALA A 224 -15.56 -15.70 -8.47
N PRO A 225 -15.72 -15.68 -7.14
CA PRO A 225 -15.63 -14.51 -6.28
C PRO A 225 -14.18 -14.09 -5.99
N PHE A 226 -13.93 -12.77 -5.99
CA PHE A 226 -12.67 -12.22 -5.49
C PHE A 226 -12.76 -12.10 -3.97
N THR A 227 -11.78 -12.64 -3.24
CA THR A 227 -11.82 -12.70 -1.78
C THR A 227 -10.67 -11.94 -1.13
N ALA A 228 -10.98 -11.02 -0.22
CA ALA A 228 -10.01 -10.37 0.66
C ALA A 228 -10.25 -10.82 2.12
N ASP A 229 -9.23 -11.36 2.76
CA ASP A 229 -9.29 -11.80 4.15
C ASP A 229 -8.69 -10.76 5.09
N PHE A 230 -9.37 -10.47 6.20
CA PHE A 230 -8.93 -9.57 7.26
C PHE A 230 -8.92 -10.32 8.60
N LYS A 231 -7.91 -10.07 9.43
CA LYS A 231 -7.83 -10.58 10.81
C LYS A 231 -6.95 -9.70 11.68
N GLU A 232 -6.88 -10.01 12.98
CA GLU A 232 -6.07 -9.24 13.95
C GLU A 232 -6.40 -7.74 13.83
N LEU A 233 -7.71 -7.43 13.85
CA LEU A 233 -8.26 -6.08 13.74
C LEU A 233 -7.89 -5.28 14.99
N VAL A 234 -7.50 -4.02 14.81
CA VAL A 234 -7.06 -3.12 15.88
C VAL A 234 -7.77 -1.78 15.70
N LEU A 235 -8.43 -1.33 16.77
CA LEU A 235 -9.05 -0.02 16.91
C LEU A 235 -8.53 0.62 18.20
N GLU A 236 -7.39 1.32 18.11
CA GLU A 236 -6.82 2.04 19.23
C GLU A 236 -6.98 3.55 19.02
N GLY A 237 -8.17 4.09 19.28
CA GLY A 237 -8.46 5.51 19.13
C GLY A 237 -9.38 6.03 20.23
N CYS A 238 -9.71 7.33 20.18
CA CYS A 238 -10.72 7.91 21.06
C CYS A 238 -12.09 7.79 20.39
N PRO A 239 -13.00 6.91 20.86
CA PRO A 239 -14.32 6.78 20.25
C PRO A 239 -15.15 8.04 20.52
N MET A 240 -15.81 8.53 19.48
CA MET A 240 -16.71 9.68 19.52
C MET A 240 -18.11 9.23 19.09
N ASP A 241 -19.12 9.77 19.75
CA ASP A 241 -20.51 9.53 19.38
C ASP A 241 -20.85 10.37 18.12
N PRO A 242 -21.26 9.73 17.00
CA PRO A 242 -21.65 10.46 15.79
C PRO A 242 -22.86 11.39 16.00
N ILE A 243 -23.65 11.22 17.07
CA ILE A 243 -24.83 12.03 17.39
C ILE A 243 -24.45 13.33 18.13
N GLN A 244 -23.25 13.41 18.71
CA GLN A 244 -22.81 14.62 19.39
C GLN A 244 -22.43 15.71 18.37
N GLU A 245 -23.39 16.61 18.13
CA GLU A 245 -23.24 17.79 17.25
C GLU A 245 -22.08 18.71 17.69
N TYR A 246 -21.70 18.65 18.98
CA TYR A 246 -20.57 19.36 19.57
C TYR A 246 -19.74 18.40 20.44
N PRO A 247 -18.76 17.68 19.87
CA PRO A 247 -17.86 16.87 20.66
C PRO A 247 -17.07 17.74 21.64
N ASP A 248 -17.06 17.37 22.92
CA ASP A 248 -16.13 17.96 23.87
C ASP A 248 -14.73 17.45 23.55
N PHE A 249 -13.97 18.25 22.81
CA PHE A 249 -12.57 17.97 22.42
C PHE A 249 -11.63 17.75 23.61
N THR A 250 -12.05 18.03 24.85
CA THR A 250 -11.27 17.65 26.03
C THR A 250 -11.35 16.17 26.36
N THR A 251 -12.40 15.48 25.91
CA THR A 251 -12.66 14.05 26.17
C THR A 251 -11.50 13.16 25.70
N CYS A 252 -10.89 13.48 24.56
CA CYS A 252 -9.86 12.64 23.96
C CYS A 252 -8.43 12.93 24.42
N LYS A 253 -8.22 13.94 25.27
CA LYS A 253 -6.86 14.39 25.67
C LYS A 253 -6.00 13.27 26.24
N GLU A 254 -6.56 12.43 27.11
CA GLU A 254 -5.82 11.32 27.71
C GLU A 254 -5.45 10.25 26.68
N LYS A 255 -6.37 9.94 25.76
CA LYS A 255 -6.14 8.95 24.71
C LYS A 255 -5.12 9.46 23.68
N ASP A 256 -5.17 10.73 23.33
CA ASP A 256 -4.19 11.39 22.47
C ASP A 256 -2.80 11.36 23.10
N ALA A 257 -2.68 11.76 24.37
CA ALA A 257 -1.42 11.67 25.10
C ALA A 257 -0.90 10.21 25.13
N TRP A 258 -1.79 9.24 25.35
CA TRP A 258 -1.44 7.83 25.32
C TRP A 258 -0.91 7.39 23.95
N LEU A 259 -1.57 7.78 22.85
CA LEU A 259 -1.14 7.49 21.48
C LEU A 259 0.27 8.01 21.21
N GLU A 260 0.57 9.23 21.63
CA GLU A 260 1.88 9.86 21.45
C GLU A 260 3.01 9.11 22.20
N THR A 261 2.70 8.40 23.28
CA THR A 261 3.69 7.58 23.99
C THR A 261 3.94 6.21 23.34
N ARG A 262 3.09 5.79 22.39
CA ARG A 262 3.21 4.46 21.79
C ARG A 262 4.40 4.38 20.86
N ASN A 263 4.97 3.18 20.77
CA ASN A 263 6.12 2.97 19.91
C ASN A 263 5.82 3.24 18.43
N PHE A 264 4.59 3.03 17.94
CA PHE A 264 4.19 3.34 16.56
C PHE A 264 4.04 4.85 16.28
N ALA A 265 3.94 5.71 17.30
CA ALA A 265 3.90 7.17 17.10
C ALA A 265 5.30 7.78 16.92
N VAL A 266 6.34 7.09 17.37
CA VAL A 266 7.72 7.62 17.36
C VAL A 266 8.50 7.14 16.13
N LEU A 267 8.77 8.04 15.19
CA LEU A 267 9.69 7.79 14.07
C LEU A 267 11.16 7.96 14.47
N THR A 268 11.71 6.90 15.07
CA THR A 268 13.15 6.81 15.37
C THR A 268 13.99 6.98 14.09
N PRO A 269 15.28 7.38 14.20
CA PRO A 269 16.18 7.44 13.04
C PRO A 269 16.23 6.14 12.23
N LYS A 270 16.12 4.98 12.89
CA LYS A 270 16.02 3.66 12.24
C LYS A 270 14.75 3.55 11.39
N ARG A 271 13.59 3.93 11.92
CA ARG A 271 12.32 3.94 11.18
C ARG A 271 12.31 4.92 10.01
N ARG A 272 12.82 6.14 10.21
CA ARG A 272 12.98 7.11 9.10
C ARG A 272 13.89 6.59 8.00
N SER A 273 14.98 5.91 8.36
CA SER A 273 15.86 5.26 7.40
C SER A 273 15.17 4.11 6.65
N ALA A 274 14.36 3.31 7.34
CA ALA A 274 13.56 2.25 6.72
C ALA A 274 12.52 2.83 5.75
N MET A 275 11.81 3.90 6.13
CA MET A 275 10.86 4.61 5.27
C MET A 275 11.53 5.15 4.01
N ARG A 276 12.66 5.86 4.14
CA ARG A 276 13.42 6.35 2.97
C ARG A 276 13.83 5.19 2.05
N LYS A 277 14.34 4.09 2.61
CA LYS A 277 14.70 2.91 1.81
C LYS A 277 13.48 2.33 1.10
N PHE A 278 12.35 2.21 1.78
CA PHE A 278 11.11 1.75 1.15
C PHE A 278 10.70 2.65 -0.01
N ARG A 279 10.57 3.96 0.23
CA ARG A 279 10.17 4.95 -0.79
C ARG A 279 11.12 4.96 -2.00
N GLN A 280 12.43 4.88 -1.75
CA GLN A 280 13.45 4.81 -2.79
C GLN A 280 13.37 3.56 -3.68
N HIS A 281 12.82 2.44 -3.20
CA HIS A 281 12.74 1.20 -3.96
C HIS A 281 11.36 0.97 -4.58
N TYR A 282 10.31 1.32 -3.83
CA TYR A 282 8.96 0.84 -4.11
C TYR A 282 7.99 1.93 -4.56
N MET A 283 8.22 3.20 -4.22
CA MET A 283 7.39 4.31 -4.69
C MET A 283 7.61 4.53 -6.19
N TYR A 284 6.52 4.57 -6.94
CA TYR A 284 6.53 4.77 -8.39
C TYR A 284 5.70 5.97 -8.86
N TYR A 285 4.88 6.55 -7.99
CA TYR A 285 4.22 7.83 -8.19
C TYR A 285 4.10 8.57 -6.86
N SER A 286 4.23 9.90 -6.89
CA SER A 286 3.89 10.78 -5.77
C SER A 286 3.42 12.13 -6.31
N CYS A 287 2.29 12.61 -5.78
CA CYS A 287 1.74 13.93 -6.08
C CYS A 287 2.75 15.07 -5.85
N CYS A 288 3.65 14.92 -4.86
CA CYS A 288 4.67 15.92 -4.53
C CYS A 288 5.71 16.16 -5.64
N TYR A 289 5.81 15.24 -6.60
CA TYR A 289 6.70 15.36 -7.75
C TYR A 289 5.94 15.58 -9.06
N ASP A 290 4.61 15.63 -9.04
CA ASP A 290 3.73 15.90 -10.18
C ASP A 290 3.49 17.40 -10.34
N VAL A 291 4.41 18.06 -11.06
CA VAL A 291 4.37 19.50 -11.33
C VAL A 291 3.28 19.84 -12.35
N TRP A 292 2.91 18.88 -13.21
CA TRP A 292 1.83 19.08 -14.17
C TRP A 292 0.47 19.19 -13.47
N ARG A 293 0.23 18.33 -12.47
CA ARG A 293 -0.99 18.42 -11.65
C ARG A 293 -0.91 19.53 -10.61
N TYR A 294 0.25 19.72 -9.99
CA TYR A 294 0.47 20.71 -8.94
C TYR A 294 1.64 21.64 -9.29
N PRO A 295 1.37 22.70 -10.10
CA PRO A 295 2.39 23.71 -10.42
C PRO A 295 2.91 24.44 -9.16
N VAL A 296 2.02 24.61 -8.18
CA VAL A 296 2.36 25.08 -6.84
C VAL A 296 2.46 23.86 -5.92
N LYS A 297 3.59 23.74 -5.24
CA LYS A 297 3.88 22.64 -4.32
C LYS A 297 2.83 22.60 -3.19
N LEU A 298 2.29 21.41 -2.92
CA LEU A 298 1.40 21.19 -1.78
C LEU A 298 2.16 21.37 -0.45
N PRO A 299 1.51 21.93 0.60
CA PRO A 299 2.16 22.31 1.85
C PRO A 299 2.78 21.12 2.59
N ASP A 300 2.15 19.94 2.51
CA ASP A 300 2.59 18.71 3.18
C ASP A 300 3.79 18.02 2.50
N CYS A 301 4.20 18.47 1.32
CA CYS A 301 5.26 17.82 0.57
C CYS A 301 6.65 18.09 1.15
N VAL A 302 7.37 17.04 1.52
CA VAL A 302 8.80 17.11 1.85
C VAL A 302 9.61 16.58 0.65
N ILE A 303 10.35 17.47 0.00
CA ILE A 303 11.13 17.12 -1.21
C ILE A 303 12.47 16.54 -0.80
N ASP A 304 12.64 15.23 -1.01
CA ASP A 304 13.95 14.58 -0.92
C ASP A 304 14.67 14.70 -2.28
N PRO A 305 15.89 15.29 -2.35
CA PRO A 305 16.61 15.48 -3.61
C PRO A 305 16.92 14.17 -4.35
N ILE A 306 17.19 13.08 -3.62
CA ILE A 306 17.48 11.76 -4.17
C ILE A 306 16.20 11.16 -4.76
N GLU A 307 15.07 11.30 -4.08
CA GLU A 307 13.78 10.90 -4.62
C GLU A 307 13.41 11.74 -5.85
N LYS A 308 13.50 13.08 -5.77
CA LYS A 308 13.15 14.00 -6.88
C LYS A 308 13.89 13.66 -8.17
N ALA A 309 15.17 13.28 -8.08
CA ALA A 309 15.96 12.86 -9.24
C ALA A 309 15.38 11.64 -9.98
N ARG A 310 14.57 10.81 -9.31
CA ARG A 310 13.93 9.61 -9.89
C ARG A 310 12.64 9.92 -10.65
N PHE A 311 11.98 11.05 -10.36
CA PHE A 311 10.65 11.39 -10.89
C PHE A 311 10.72 12.42 -12.03
N ASN A 312 9.86 12.23 -13.04
CA ASN A 312 9.60 13.22 -14.08
C ASN A 312 8.60 14.27 -13.58
N GLU A 313 8.22 15.20 -14.45
CA GLU A 313 7.26 16.27 -14.09
C GLU A 313 5.82 15.79 -13.92
N THR A 314 5.48 14.56 -14.33
CA THR A 314 4.18 13.94 -14.10
C THR A 314 4.15 13.12 -12.79
N GLY A 315 5.12 13.32 -11.90
CA GLY A 315 5.26 12.57 -10.66
C GLY A 315 5.53 11.08 -10.82
N ARG A 316 5.82 10.59 -12.04
CA ARG A 316 6.12 9.18 -12.35
C ARG A 316 7.62 8.97 -12.49
N LEU A 317 8.10 7.75 -12.30
CA LEU A 317 9.53 7.45 -12.45
C LEU A 317 10.01 7.75 -13.88
N ARG A 318 11.10 8.52 -14.03
CA ARG A 318 11.71 8.90 -15.33
C ARG A 318 12.06 7.70 -16.19
N PHE A 319 12.52 6.62 -15.56
CA PHE A 319 12.85 5.36 -16.22
C PHE A 319 12.50 4.20 -15.30
N SER A 320 11.53 3.37 -15.68
CA SER A 320 11.39 2.05 -15.08
C SER A 320 12.64 1.24 -15.45
N GLY A 321 13.54 1.02 -14.50
CA GLY A 321 14.79 0.27 -14.71
C GLY A 321 14.61 -1.15 -15.28
N SER A 322 13.38 -1.65 -15.41
CA SER A 322 13.08 -2.94 -16.05
C SER A 322 13.31 -2.92 -17.57
N HIS A 323 12.90 -1.87 -18.29
CA HIS A 323 12.95 -1.90 -19.77
C HIS A 323 14.37 -1.80 -20.31
N LYS A 324 15.25 -0.98 -19.73
CA LYS A 324 16.67 -0.93 -20.16
C LYS A 324 17.40 -2.24 -19.85
N LYS A 325 17.12 -2.88 -18.71
CA LYS A 325 17.70 -4.18 -18.34
C LYS A 325 17.18 -5.29 -19.25
N GLN A 326 15.87 -5.34 -19.51
CA GLN A 326 15.27 -6.29 -20.44
C GLN A 326 15.72 -6.06 -21.89
N ALA A 327 15.83 -4.82 -22.36
CA ALA A 327 16.33 -4.49 -23.69
C ALA A 327 17.82 -4.88 -23.85
N LYS A 328 18.65 -4.63 -22.81
CA LYS A 328 20.05 -5.09 -22.81
C LYS A 328 20.14 -6.62 -22.82
N ILE A 329 19.32 -7.33 -22.04
CA ILE A 329 19.27 -8.80 -22.00
C ILE A 329 18.79 -9.36 -23.35
N ALA A 330 17.74 -8.78 -23.95
CA ALA A 330 17.22 -9.18 -25.25
C ALA A 330 18.26 -8.95 -26.36
N LYS A 331 18.96 -7.80 -26.35
CA LYS A 331 20.05 -7.49 -27.28
C LYS A 331 21.23 -8.46 -27.13
N ALA A 332 21.59 -8.82 -25.89
CA ALA A 332 22.64 -9.81 -25.61
C ALA A 332 22.25 -11.22 -26.09
N ARG A 333 21.01 -11.66 -25.85
CA ARG A 333 20.47 -12.95 -26.34
C ARG A 333 20.46 -13.02 -27.86
N ARG A 334 20.00 -11.97 -28.54
CA ARG A 334 19.99 -11.89 -30.01
C ARG A 334 21.41 -11.97 -30.59
N LYS A 335 22.38 -11.27 -29.99
CA LYS A 335 23.78 -11.30 -30.42
C LYS A 335 24.43 -12.68 -30.21
N LYS A 336 24.07 -13.39 -29.13
CA LYS A 336 24.53 -14.78 -28.88
C LYS A 336 23.96 -15.75 -29.92
N LYS A 337 22.67 -15.65 -30.26
CA LYS A 337 22.03 -16.51 -31.26
C LYS A 337 22.60 -16.30 -32.66
N GLN A 338 22.87 -15.04 -33.04
CA GLN A 338 23.53 -14.71 -34.31
C GLN A 338 24.96 -15.26 -34.40
N ARG A 339 25.73 -15.21 -33.30
CA ARG A 339 27.09 -15.79 -33.26
C ARG A 339 27.11 -17.31 -33.35
N ALA A 340 26.12 -17.99 -32.76
CA ALA A 340 26.00 -19.44 -32.86
C ALA A 340 25.64 -19.88 -34.29
N ALA A 341 24.63 -19.23 -34.91
CA ALA A 341 24.23 -19.51 -36.29
C ALA A 341 25.34 -19.18 -37.32
N SER A 342 26.21 -18.22 -37.02
CA SER A 342 27.36 -17.89 -37.87
C SER A 342 28.50 -18.90 -37.73
N LYS A 343 28.61 -19.65 -36.62
CA LYS A 343 29.63 -20.70 -36.46
C LYS A 343 29.22 -21.99 -37.17
N GLU A 344 27.94 -22.38 -37.07
CA GLU A 344 27.40 -23.54 -37.79
C GLU A 344 27.48 -23.40 -39.33
N ARG A 345 27.54 -22.18 -39.86
CA ARG A 345 27.73 -21.93 -41.30
C ARG A 345 29.17 -21.96 -41.79
N THR A 346 30.15 -21.95 -40.89
CA THR A 346 31.58 -21.95 -41.25
C THR A 346 32.22 -23.32 -41.01
N GLU A 347 31.52 -24.22 -40.32
CA GLU A 347 31.93 -25.62 -40.08
C GLU A 347 31.25 -26.62 -41.03
N MET A 348 30.54 -26.11 -42.05
CA MET A 348 29.98 -26.83 -43.20
C MET A 348 30.69 -26.32 -44.46
#